data_AF-A0AA38FUQ6-F1
#
_entry.id   AF-A0AA38FUQ6-F1
#
_cell.length_a   1.000
_cell.length_b   1.000
_cell.length_c   1.000
_cell.angle_alpha   90.00
_cell.angle_beta   90.00
_cell.angle_gamma   90.00
#
_symmetry.space_group_name_H-M   'P 1'
#
loop_
_entity.id
_entity.type
_entity.pdbx_description
1 polymer ?
#
loop_
_entity_poly.entity_id
_entity_poly.type
_entity_poly.pdbx_seq_one_letter_code
_entity_poly.pdbx_strand_id
1 'polypeptide(L)'
;VGDLVGFAGNPMGSYTEEQILPASFVVPVPSTIYPIVGAAIMLKGMTAQFLLRRCFKVEPRHTILVHAAAGEVGFLLSMGSFFGSEDKDTFQGSLECLAFRGYMVSFGQSSGAIDRVPLSALAPRSLFLTQPSMMQYTATREELLETAGELFANVASGVLRVRVTKTYPLAEAAKAHADLE
;
A
#
# COMPACT_ATOMS: atom_id res chain seq x y z
N VAL A 1 23.63 10.30 -13.48
CA VAL A 1 24.38 10.27 -12.20
C VAL A 1 24.10 11.59 -11.51
N GLY A 2 23.59 11.55 -10.27
CA GLY A 2 23.04 12.72 -9.58
C GLY A 2 21.52 12.83 -9.65
N ASP A 3 20.85 11.89 -10.33
CA ASP A 3 19.39 11.84 -10.42
C ASP A 3 18.80 11.36 -9.09
N LEU A 4 17.76 12.06 -8.61
CA LEU A 4 17.00 11.62 -7.45
C LEU A 4 16.05 10.49 -7.86
N VAL A 5 16.21 9.33 -7.24
CA VAL A 5 15.41 8.14 -7.53
C VAL A 5 14.81 7.55 -6.27
N GLY A 6 13.68 6.87 -6.44
CA GLY A 6 13.01 6.10 -5.38
C GLY A 6 12.84 4.65 -5.83
N PHE A 7 12.74 3.74 -4.86
CA PHE A 7 12.34 2.35 -5.12
C PHE A 7 11.51 1.84 -3.95
N ALA A 8 10.75 0.77 -4.16
CA ALA A 8 10.07 0.07 -3.09
C ALA A 8 9.98 -1.43 -3.39
N GLY A 9 10.00 -2.24 -2.33
CA GLY A 9 9.91 -3.68 -2.43
C GLY A 9 11.27 -4.33 -2.68
N ASN A 10 11.36 -5.14 -3.72
CA ASN A 10 12.55 -5.93 -4.02
C ASN A 10 13.56 -5.17 -4.91
N PRO A 11 14.86 -5.47 -4.80
CA PRO A 11 15.49 -6.39 -3.86
C PRO A 11 15.60 -5.83 -2.43
N MET A 12 15.60 -6.74 -1.44
CA MET A 12 15.81 -6.39 -0.03
C MET A 12 17.18 -5.74 0.22
N GLY A 13 17.32 -5.07 1.36
CA GLY A 13 18.57 -4.41 1.77
C GLY A 13 18.51 -2.89 1.72
N SER A 14 17.33 -2.28 1.82
CA SER A 14 17.15 -0.82 1.83
C SER A 14 17.74 -0.12 3.06
N TYR A 15 18.04 -0.86 4.14
CA TYR A 15 18.65 -0.32 5.37
C TYR A 15 20.18 -0.31 5.23
N THR A 16 20.67 0.49 4.31
CA THR A 16 22.09 0.66 3.98
C THR A 16 22.36 2.08 3.48
N GLU A 17 23.59 2.56 3.60
CA GLU A 17 23.99 3.86 3.04
C GLU A 17 24.12 3.80 1.52
N GLU A 18 24.52 2.64 0.98
CA GLU A 18 24.68 2.39 -0.45
C GLU A 18 24.08 1.04 -0.85
N GLN A 19 23.31 1.03 -1.93
CA GLN A 19 22.70 -0.18 -2.48
C GLN A 19 22.82 -0.21 -4.01
N ILE A 20 23.19 -1.38 -4.54
CA ILE A 20 23.18 -1.63 -5.98
C ILE A 20 21.82 -2.20 -6.38
N LEU A 21 21.16 -1.54 -7.34
CA LEU A 21 19.82 -1.88 -7.81
C LEU A 21 19.78 -1.93 -9.34
N PRO A 22 19.04 -2.88 -9.95
CA PRO A 22 18.78 -2.80 -11.37
C PRO A 22 17.91 -1.58 -11.68
N ALA A 23 18.27 -0.84 -12.74
CA ALA A 23 17.59 0.40 -13.11
C ALA A 23 16.08 0.23 -13.42
N SER A 24 15.63 -1.00 -13.70
CA SER A 24 14.22 -1.33 -13.90
C SER A 24 13.37 -1.16 -12.63
N PHE A 25 13.96 -1.25 -11.43
CA PHE A 25 13.27 -1.16 -10.14
C PHE A 25 13.21 0.26 -9.56
N VAL A 26 13.93 1.22 -10.15
CA VAL A 26 14.01 2.58 -9.62
C VAL A 26 13.14 3.53 -10.44
N VAL A 27 12.45 4.46 -9.80
CA VAL A 27 11.63 5.49 -10.46
C VAL A 27 12.24 6.87 -10.25
N PRO A 28 12.17 7.76 -11.25
CA PRO A 28 12.61 9.14 -11.07
C PRO A 28 11.68 9.85 -10.09
N VAL A 29 12.26 10.53 -9.10
CA VAL A 29 11.50 11.36 -8.14
C VAL A 29 11.55 12.81 -8.65
N PRO A 30 10.39 13.47 -8.84
CA PRO A 30 10.36 14.87 -9.23
C PRO A 30 11.10 15.76 -8.23
N SER A 31 11.81 16.78 -8.72
CA SER A 31 12.57 17.72 -7.89
C SER A 31 11.70 18.52 -6.91
N THR A 32 10.40 18.58 -7.15
CA THR A 32 9.41 19.20 -6.25
C THR A 32 9.14 18.39 -4.99
N ILE A 33 9.55 17.11 -4.95
CA ILE A 33 9.31 16.20 -3.83
C ILE A 33 10.58 16.05 -3.02
N TYR A 34 10.51 16.40 -1.74
CA TYR A 34 11.63 16.26 -0.83
C TYR A 34 11.97 14.77 -0.62
N PRO A 35 13.26 14.36 -0.57
CA PRO A 35 13.65 12.95 -0.50
C PRO A 35 13.00 12.16 0.64
N ILE A 36 12.84 12.77 1.82
CA ILE A 36 12.19 12.11 2.97
C ILE A 36 10.72 11.80 2.71
N VAL A 37 10.03 12.67 1.94
CA VAL A 37 8.64 12.47 1.56
C VAL A 37 8.57 11.36 0.52
N GLY A 38 9.48 11.37 -0.47
CA GLY A 38 9.62 10.28 -1.44
C GLY A 38 9.79 8.93 -0.75
N ALA A 39 10.76 8.80 0.16
CA ALA A 39 10.98 7.58 0.92
C ALA A 39 9.75 7.15 1.74
N ALA A 40 9.04 8.11 2.36
CA ALA A 40 7.85 7.83 3.17
C ALA A 40 6.65 7.33 2.35
N ILE A 41 6.49 7.76 1.09
CA ILE A 41 5.33 7.41 0.26
C ILE A 41 5.53 6.25 -0.69
N MET A 42 6.76 5.93 -1.08
CA MET A 42 6.99 5.00 -2.19
C MET A 42 6.23 3.68 -2.01
N LEU A 43 6.49 2.93 -0.93
CA LEU A 43 5.82 1.65 -0.70
C LEU A 43 4.31 1.80 -0.46
N LYS A 44 3.93 2.71 0.44
CA LYS A 44 2.55 2.83 0.95
C LYS A 44 1.62 3.50 -0.06
N GLY A 45 2.11 4.53 -0.74
CA GLY A 45 1.40 5.26 -1.77
C GLY A 45 1.18 4.44 -3.03
N MET A 46 2.19 3.68 -3.47
CA MET A 46 2.00 2.74 -4.59
C MET A 46 1.03 1.62 -4.21
N THR A 47 1.07 1.16 -2.96
CA THR A 47 0.08 0.19 -2.44
C THR A 47 -1.33 0.75 -2.47
N ALA A 48 -1.55 1.95 -1.94
CA ALA A 48 -2.85 2.61 -1.98
C ALA A 48 -3.34 2.84 -3.42
N GLN A 49 -2.46 3.24 -4.34
CA GLN A 49 -2.79 3.46 -5.75
C GLN A 49 -3.32 2.18 -6.39
N PHE A 50 -2.60 1.05 -6.29
CA PHE A 50 -3.02 -0.14 -7.01
C PHE A 50 -4.30 -0.73 -6.39
N LEU A 51 -4.48 -0.65 -5.06
CA LEU A 51 -5.69 -1.13 -4.40
C LEU A 51 -6.93 -0.38 -4.88
N LEU A 52 -6.83 0.96 -5.01
CA LEU A 52 -7.94 1.85 -5.39
C LEU A 52 -8.20 1.95 -6.89
N ARG A 53 -7.18 1.71 -7.72
CA ARG A 53 -7.27 1.92 -9.18
C ARG A 53 -7.27 0.63 -9.98
N ARG A 54 -6.56 -0.40 -9.51
CA ARG A 54 -6.33 -1.64 -10.26
C ARG A 54 -7.00 -2.86 -9.65
N CYS A 55 -6.89 -3.07 -8.33
CA CYS A 55 -7.47 -4.24 -7.66
C CYS A 55 -9.01 -4.16 -7.65
N PHE A 56 -9.55 -3.01 -7.25
CA PHE A 56 -10.96 -2.69 -7.42
C PHE A 56 -11.05 -1.24 -7.85
N LYS A 57 -11.64 -0.97 -9.03
CA LYS A 57 -11.77 0.39 -9.54
C LYS A 57 -12.83 1.12 -8.74
N VAL A 58 -12.36 1.99 -7.85
CA VAL A 58 -13.21 2.73 -6.95
C VAL A 58 -13.90 3.89 -7.66
N GLU A 59 -15.18 4.08 -7.38
CA GLU A 59 -16.00 5.18 -7.90
C GLU A 59 -16.67 5.94 -6.76
N PRO A 60 -17.04 7.22 -6.93
CA PRO A 60 -17.62 8.05 -5.87
C PRO A 60 -18.90 7.51 -5.22
N ARG A 61 -19.57 6.55 -5.85
CA ARG A 61 -20.81 5.93 -5.36
C ARG A 61 -20.57 4.69 -4.49
N HIS A 62 -19.32 4.22 -4.38
CA HIS A 62 -18.98 3.04 -3.60
C HIS A 62 -18.72 3.41 -2.13
N THR A 63 -19.42 2.73 -1.23
CA THR A 63 -19.16 2.75 0.22
C THR A 63 -18.16 1.68 0.58
N ILE A 64 -17.28 1.96 1.55
CA ILE A 64 -16.08 1.17 1.84
C ILE A 64 -15.68 1.14 3.31
N LEU A 65 -14.95 0.08 3.70
CA LEU A 65 -14.40 -0.09 5.04
C LEU A 65 -12.90 -0.38 4.97
N VAL A 66 -12.10 0.57 5.45
CA VAL A 66 -10.66 0.38 5.59
C VAL A 66 -10.38 0.02 7.04
N HIS A 67 -9.85 -1.19 7.27
CA HIS A 67 -9.30 -1.55 8.58
C HIS A 67 -7.95 -0.83 8.79
N ALA A 68 -7.58 -0.61 10.05
CA ALA A 68 -6.38 0.15 10.43
C ALA A 68 -6.27 1.53 9.74
N ALA A 69 -7.38 2.27 9.61
CA ALA A 69 -7.41 3.58 8.94
C ALA A 69 -6.44 4.62 9.53
N ALA A 70 -6.00 4.45 10.78
CA ALA A 70 -4.97 5.28 11.41
C ALA A 70 -3.52 4.81 11.14
N GLY A 71 -3.35 3.62 10.56
CA GLY A 71 -2.08 3.08 10.10
C GLY A 71 -1.62 3.77 8.81
N GLU A 72 -0.37 3.54 8.42
CA GLU A 72 0.27 4.37 7.40
C GLU A 72 -0.31 4.13 5.98
N VAL A 73 -0.74 2.91 5.66
CA VAL A 73 -1.47 2.60 4.41
C VAL A 73 -2.94 2.98 4.55
N GLY A 74 -3.56 2.71 5.70
CA GLY A 74 -4.95 3.07 5.99
C GLY A 74 -5.21 4.58 5.92
N PHE A 75 -4.24 5.42 6.31
CA PHE A 75 -4.35 6.87 6.20
C PHE A 75 -4.36 7.32 4.74
N LEU A 76 -3.48 6.75 3.89
CA LEU A 76 -3.44 7.05 2.46
C LEU A 76 -4.67 6.49 1.72
N LEU A 77 -5.17 5.33 2.16
CA LEU A 77 -6.41 4.74 1.69
C LEU A 77 -7.65 5.48 2.19
N SER A 78 -7.63 6.14 3.35
CA SER A 78 -8.82 6.86 3.89
C SER A 78 -9.33 7.97 2.96
N MET A 79 -8.50 8.39 1.99
CA MET A 79 -8.85 9.35 0.94
C MET A 79 -9.43 8.70 -0.33
N GLY A 80 -9.68 7.40 -0.33
CA GLY A 80 -10.24 6.65 -1.44
C GLY A 80 -11.02 5.42 -0.98
N SER A 81 -12.10 5.12 -1.70
CA SER A 81 -13.06 4.15 -1.21
C SER A 81 -12.64 2.67 -1.41
N PHE A 82 -12.13 1.92 -0.41
CA PHE A 82 -11.80 0.47 -0.48
C PHE A 82 -12.14 -0.43 0.75
N PHE A 83 -12.49 -1.72 0.52
CA PHE A 83 -12.69 -2.74 1.58
C PHE A 83 -11.47 -3.67 1.72
N GLY A 84 -10.71 -3.55 2.81
CA GLY A 84 -9.61 -4.49 3.07
C GLY A 84 -9.40 -4.85 4.52
N SER A 85 -9.22 -6.14 4.78
CA SER A 85 -8.84 -6.70 6.08
C SER A 85 -7.33 -6.91 6.15
N GLU A 86 -6.70 -6.50 7.24
CA GLU A 86 -5.29 -6.81 7.52
C GLU A 86 -5.13 -8.00 8.49
N ASP A 87 -6.22 -8.50 9.09
CA ASP A 87 -6.16 -9.33 10.30
C ASP A 87 -7.10 -10.55 10.30
N LYS A 88 -6.67 -11.63 10.97
CA LYS A 88 -7.48 -12.83 11.25
C LYS A 88 -8.73 -12.53 12.06
N ASP A 89 -8.61 -11.64 13.05
CA ASP A 89 -9.68 -11.29 13.98
C ASP A 89 -10.76 -10.42 13.32
N THR A 90 -10.42 -9.72 12.24
CA THR A 90 -11.35 -8.86 11.51
C THR A 90 -12.00 -9.57 10.33
N PHE A 91 -11.39 -10.63 9.80
CA PHE A 91 -11.80 -11.30 8.56
C PHE A 91 -13.29 -11.65 8.50
N GLN A 92 -13.82 -12.31 9.53
CA GLN A 92 -15.22 -12.73 9.57
C GLN A 92 -16.18 -11.52 9.68
N GLY A 93 -15.82 -10.52 10.50
CA GLY A 93 -16.59 -9.28 10.60
C GLY A 93 -16.59 -8.50 9.28
N SER A 94 -15.45 -8.45 8.58
CA SER A 94 -15.35 -7.82 7.25
C SER A 94 -16.26 -8.52 6.25
N LEU A 95 -16.32 -9.86 6.23
CA LEU A 95 -17.25 -10.60 5.37
C LEU A 95 -18.71 -10.25 5.65
N GLU A 96 -19.06 -10.02 6.91
CA GLU A 96 -20.40 -9.66 7.36
C GLU A 96 -20.83 -8.26 6.94
N CYS A 97 -19.88 -7.32 6.86
CA CYS A 97 -20.11 -5.95 6.41
C CYS A 97 -20.24 -5.80 4.89
N LEU A 98 -19.89 -6.82 4.10
CA LEU A 98 -19.93 -6.72 2.64
C LEU A 98 -21.36 -6.76 2.09
N ALA A 99 -21.61 -5.90 1.11
CA ALA A 99 -22.82 -5.95 0.30
C ALA A 99 -22.90 -7.26 -0.50
N PHE A 100 -24.10 -7.57 -1.01
CA PHE A 100 -24.26 -8.65 -2.00
C PHE A 100 -23.34 -8.40 -3.19
N ARG A 101 -22.56 -9.43 -3.56
CA ARG A 101 -21.52 -9.38 -4.61
C ARG A 101 -20.39 -8.40 -4.29
N GLY A 102 -20.15 -8.14 -3.00
CA GLY A 102 -19.06 -7.30 -2.52
C GLY A 102 -17.67 -7.93 -2.71
N TYR A 103 -16.67 -7.06 -2.71
CA TYR A 103 -15.26 -7.42 -2.85
C TYR A 103 -14.53 -7.27 -1.53
N MET A 104 -13.83 -8.33 -1.13
CA MET A 104 -12.90 -8.34 -0.02
C MET A 104 -11.48 -8.39 -0.56
N VAL A 105 -10.63 -7.49 -0.08
CA VAL A 105 -9.22 -7.50 -0.46
C VAL A 105 -8.33 -7.60 0.76
N SER A 106 -7.58 -8.69 0.86
CA SER A 106 -6.64 -8.91 1.95
C SER A 106 -5.23 -8.58 1.47
N PHE A 107 -4.60 -7.51 1.95
CA PHE A 107 -3.28 -7.07 1.45
C PHE A 107 -2.19 -7.01 2.53
N GLY A 108 -2.52 -7.31 3.79
CA GLY A 108 -1.61 -7.33 4.94
C GLY A 108 -1.80 -8.57 5.82
N GLN A 109 -0.84 -8.81 6.72
CA GLN A 109 -0.86 -9.86 7.76
C GLN A 109 -0.33 -9.31 9.10
N SER A 110 -0.75 -8.10 9.48
CA SER A 110 -0.27 -7.44 10.72
C SER A 110 -0.55 -8.26 11.97
N SER A 111 -1.74 -8.88 12.09
CA SER A 111 -2.07 -9.78 13.21
C SER A 111 -1.63 -11.24 12.99
N GLY A 112 -0.86 -11.54 11.95
CA GLY A 112 -0.46 -12.89 11.55
C GLY A 112 -1.27 -13.48 10.40
N ALA A 113 -0.96 -14.74 10.05
CA ALA A 113 -1.56 -15.40 8.91
C ALA A 113 -3.06 -15.67 9.14
N ILE A 114 -3.88 -15.34 8.14
CA ILE A 114 -5.30 -15.72 8.11
C ILE A 114 -5.37 -17.25 8.02
N ASP A 115 -6.13 -17.86 8.92
CA ASP A 115 -6.40 -19.31 8.89
C ASP A 115 -7.12 -19.72 7.59
N ARG A 116 -7.31 -21.02 7.38
CA ARG A 116 -8.07 -21.52 6.21
C ARG A 116 -9.48 -20.95 6.21
N VAL A 117 -9.75 -20.06 5.26
CA VAL A 117 -11.08 -19.53 4.98
C VAL A 117 -11.86 -20.57 4.17
N PRO A 118 -12.97 -21.12 4.69
CA PRO A 118 -13.81 -22.01 3.90
C PRO A 118 -14.51 -21.20 2.81
N LEU A 119 -14.39 -21.61 1.55
CA LEU A 119 -15.04 -20.91 0.42
C LEU A 119 -16.57 -20.84 0.56
N SER A 120 -17.17 -21.75 1.32
CA SER A 120 -18.59 -21.71 1.67
C SER A 120 -18.99 -20.44 2.42
N ALA A 121 -18.06 -19.77 3.12
CA ALA A 121 -18.31 -18.48 3.78
C ALA A 121 -18.62 -17.34 2.79
N LEU A 122 -18.18 -17.46 1.53
CA LEU A 122 -18.41 -16.44 0.49
C LEU A 122 -19.79 -16.61 -0.19
N ALA A 123 -20.35 -17.83 -0.14
CA ALA A 123 -21.57 -18.19 -0.85
C ALA A 123 -22.82 -17.37 -0.44
N PRO A 124 -23.09 -17.07 0.85
CA PRO A 124 -24.32 -16.41 1.28
C PRO A 124 -24.59 -15.05 0.60
N ARG A 125 -23.54 -14.31 0.25
CA ARG A 125 -23.64 -13.01 -0.42
C ARG A 125 -22.96 -12.99 -1.79
N SER A 126 -22.52 -14.14 -2.32
CA SER A 126 -21.76 -14.25 -3.59
C SER A 126 -20.54 -13.32 -3.65
N LEU A 127 -19.72 -13.37 -2.59
CA LEU A 127 -18.60 -12.45 -2.38
C LEU A 127 -17.39 -12.82 -3.24
N PHE A 128 -16.57 -11.80 -3.52
CA PHE A 128 -15.25 -11.95 -4.14
C PHE A 128 -14.16 -11.74 -3.08
N LEU A 129 -13.12 -12.57 -3.11
CA LEU A 129 -11.95 -12.45 -2.23
C LEU A 129 -10.68 -12.42 -3.08
N THR A 130 -9.78 -11.48 -2.81
CA THR A 130 -8.47 -11.40 -3.45
C THR A 130 -7.38 -11.05 -2.46
N GLN A 131 -6.17 -11.55 -2.70
CA GLN A 131 -4.99 -11.31 -1.88
C GLN A 131 -3.84 -10.75 -2.74
N PRO A 132 -3.90 -9.46 -3.10
CA PRO A 132 -2.97 -8.88 -4.04
C PRO A 132 -1.61 -8.57 -3.39
N SER A 133 -0.56 -8.60 -4.20
CA SER A 133 0.76 -8.08 -3.83
C SER A 133 1.14 -6.93 -4.76
N MET A 134 1.74 -5.87 -4.22
CA MET A 134 2.25 -4.75 -5.02
C MET A 134 3.12 -5.22 -6.18
N MET A 135 3.97 -6.24 -5.95
CA MET A 135 4.88 -6.77 -6.97
C MET A 135 4.16 -7.33 -8.20
N GLN A 136 2.90 -7.76 -8.09
CA GLN A 136 2.10 -8.25 -9.21
C GLN A 136 1.44 -7.12 -10.01
N TYR A 137 1.28 -5.93 -9.41
CA TYR A 137 0.66 -4.75 -10.01
C TYR A 137 1.68 -3.72 -10.51
N THR A 138 2.97 -3.97 -10.27
CA THR A 138 4.11 -3.18 -10.77
C THR A 138 5.16 -4.11 -11.39
N ALA A 139 4.70 -5.16 -12.10
CA ALA A 139 5.58 -6.20 -12.64
C ALA A 139 6.39 -5.71 -13.84
N THR A 140 5.79 -4.82 -14.64
CA THR A 140 6.44 -4.20 -15.80
C THR A 140 6.98 -2.81 -15.47
N ARG A 141 7.94 -2.35 -16.28
CA ARG A 141 8.54 -1.01 -16.10
C ARG A 141 7.49 0.08 -16.31
N GLU A 142 6.61 -0.13 -17.27
CA GLU A 142 5.52 0.75 -17.65
C GLU A 142 4.53 0.90 -16.49
N GLU A 143 4.07 -0.22 -15.90
CA GLU A 143 3.17 -0.19 -14.76
C GLU A 143 3.78 0.50 -13.54
N LEU A 144 5.06 0.24 -13.26
CA LEU A 144 5.78 0.86 -12.16
C LEU A 144 5.87 2.39 -12.35
N LEU A 145 6.25 2.84 -13.55
CA LEU A 145 6.35 4.27 -13.86
C LEU A 145 5.00 4.96 -13.83
N GLU A 146 3.94 4.33 -14.34
CA GLU A 146 2.58 4.85 -14.29
C GLU A 146 2.10 5.02 -12.84
N THR A 147 2.29 3.97 -12.02
CA THR A 147 1.89 3.96 -10.61
C THR A 147 2.62 5.04 -9.81
N ALA A 148 3.94 5.14 -9.99
CA ALA A 148 4.76 6.16 -9.33
C ALA A 148 4.43 7.57 -9.84
N GLY A 149 4.18 7.73 -11.14
CA GLY A 149 3.81 9.00 -11.75
C GLY A 149 2.50 9.54 -11.18
N GLU A 150 1.47 8.71 -11.08
CA GLU A 150 0.20 9.08 -10.44
C GLU A 150 0.39 9.45 -8.96
N LEU A 151 1.18 8.66 -8.22
CA LEU A 151 1.49 8.92 -6.82
C LEU A 151 2.12 10.31 -6.64
N PHE A 152 3.17 10.61 -7.41
CA PHE A 152 3.86 11.89 -7.33
C PHE A 152 2.99 13.06 -7.79
N ALA A 153 2.14 12.87 -8.80
CA ALA A 153 1.18 13.88 -9.23
C ALA A 153 0.14 14.19 -8.14
N ASN A 154 -0.33 13.17 -7.42
CA ASN A 154 -1.25 13.34 -6.29
C ASN A 154 -0.60 14.10 -5.12
N VAL A 155 0.68 13.85 -4.85
CA VAL A 155 1.43 14.62 -3.85
C VAL A 155 1.64 16.07 -4.30
N ALA A 156 2.08 16.28 -5.54
CA ALA A 156 2.34 17.61 -6.09
C ALA A 156 1.08 18.48 -6.17
N SER A 157 -0.07 17.89 -6.48
CA SER A 157 -1.37 18.57 -6.49
C SER A 157 -1.95 18.82 -5.09
N GLY A 158 -1.33 18.27 -4.04
CA GLY A 158 -1.79 18.41 -2.66
C GLY A 158 -3.02 17.58 -2.31
N VAL A 159 -3.47 16.69 -3.21
CA VAL A 159 -4.47 15.66 -2.94
C VAL A 159 -3.93 14.70 -1.88
N LEU A 160 -2.68 14.24 -2.05
CA LEU A 160 -1.99 13.41 -1.08
C LEU A 160 -1.08 14.24 -0.18
N ARG A 161 -1.50 14.47 1.05
CA ARG A 161 -0.69 15.19 2.05
C ARG A 161 0.03 14.20 2.96
N VAL A 162 1.35 14.26 2.93
CA VAL A 162 2.21 13.33 3.66
C VAL A 162 2.86 14.08 4.80
N ARG A 163 2.75 13.52 6.01
CA ARG A 163 3.41 14.06 7.20
C ARG A 163 4.35 13.00 7.77
N VAL A 164 5.64 13.27 7.71
CA VAL A 164 6.65 12.45 8.40
C VAL A 164 6.65 12.87 9.87
N THR A 165 6.19 11.98 10.75
CA THR A 165 6.02 12.24 12.18
C THR A 165 7.23 11.87 13.02
N LYS A 166 7.94 10.80 12.62
CA LYS A 166 9.16 10.33 13.27
C LYS A 166 10.23 10.01 12.24
N THR A 167 11.49 10.19 12.65
CA THR A 167 12.68 9.87 11.87
C THR A 167 13.71 9.24 12.80
N TYR A 168 14.35 8.16 12.37
CA TYR A 168 15.36 7.46 13.15
C TYR A 168 16.69 7.44 12.38
N PRO A 169 17.84 7.53 13.06
CA PRO A 169 19.12 7.17 12.47
C PRO A 169 19.10 5.71 11.99
N LEU A 170 19.84 5.40 10.91
CA LEU A 170 19.91 4.03 10.38
C LEU A 170 20.37 3.01 11.44
N ALA A 171 21.30 3.39 12.32
CA ALA A 171 21.77 2.56 13.43
C ALA A 171 20.67 2.23 14.47
N GLU A 172 19.59 3.02 14.53
CA GLU A 172 18.45 2.79 15.42
C GLU A 172 17.30 2.04 14.72
N ALA A 173 17.55 1.35 13.60
CA ALA A 173 16.54 0.57 12.89
C ALA A 173 15.75 -0.37 13.82
N ALA A 174 16.42 -1.09 14.72
CA ALA A 174 15.76 -1.98 15.68
C ALA A 174 14.75 -1.27 16.59
N LYS A 175 15.04 -0.03 17.00
CA LYS A 175 14.12 0.79 17.79
C LYS A 175 12.94 1.29 16.95
N ALA A 176 13.18 1.62 15.69
CA ALA A 176 12.09 1.96 14.77
C ALA A 176 11.11 0.78 14.57
N HIS A 177 11.62 -0.45 14.55
CA HIS A 177 10.80 -1.67 14.55
C HIS A 177 10.02 -1.84 15.86
N ALA A 178 10.68 -1.68 17.02
CA ALA A 178 10.03 -1.81 18.32
C ALA A 178 8.93 -0.75 18.57
N ASP A 179 9.08 0.45 17.98
CA ASP A 179 8.07 1.51 18.04
C ASP A 179 6.88 1.29 17.08
N LEU A 180 7.00 0.34 16.14
CA LEU A 180 5.98 0.01 15.14
C LEU A 180 5.07 -1.16 15.57
N GLU A 181 5.61 -2.10 16.35
CA GLU A 181 4.88 -3.25 16.95
C GLU A 181 3.99 -2.82 18.12
#